data_AF-A0A2N5KB07-F1
#
_entry.id   AF-A0A2N5KB07-F1
#
_cell.length_a   1.000
_cell.length_b   1.000
_cell.length_c   1.000
_cell.angle_alpha   90.00
_cell.angle_beta   90.00
_cell.angle_gamma   90.00
#
_symmetry.space_group_name_H-M   'P 1'
#
loop_
_entity.id
_entity.type
_entity.pdbx_description
1 polymer ?
#
loop_
_entity_poly.entity_id
_entity_poly.type
_entity_poly.pdbx_seq_one_letter_code
_entity_poly.pdbx_strand_id
1 'polypeptide(L)'
;MLKTDLPQLTAYRTTLAEAGKKLFLSWVLYSLGIVVAVILSYYLIPVPASGIMVALLLLLALFIPAIRNRLRPLWVQGVAKRAFAQQNSMLYLESSKPNYKKHFQPAVAKLGFFERNEQIVKGELGGLPFEMYAHTFRQLFARRYGRKVIQVYSVKLPKELPHIFMRNRQAGSKHLSSLPRHFDDDQRVSLEGNFDTFFTVYTHRRTITEALSLLSPNVMEALVRSNTKFDIEIIGTRLYLYSDNYLTTAHELDEALRSLINVAETFEHRLKSWRFVLPNNQHYPYLVSRPGFGTVALGHTYFNQAWLLIIWYTLYSALKITAKPELWPVKVGLVIFFDALMITVLLVLRRRYQLSKRNVGR
;
A
#
# COMPACT_ATOMS: atom_id res chain seq x y z
N MET A 1 31.40 -2.95 16.81
CA MET A 1 31.16 -1.60 17.34
C MET A 1 30.44 -0.81 16.25
N LEU A 2 29.12 -0.86 16.27
CA LEU A 2 28.30 -0.07 15.37
C LEU A 2 28.16 1.31 16.02
N LYS A 3 28.76 2.34 15.40
CA LYS A 3 28.65 3.72 15.89
C LYS A 3 27.17 4.08 15.94
N THR A 4 26.71 4.34 17.14
CA THR A 4 25.34 4.53 17.65
C THR A 4 24.65 5.82 17.19
N ASP A 5 25.20 6.51 16.20
CA ASP A 5 24.58 7.72 15.71
C ASP A 5 23.61 7.34 14.61
N LEU A 6 22.39 7.02 15.02
CA LEU A 6 21.28 6.99 14.09
C LEU A 6 21.32 8.32 13.32
N PRO A 7 21.34 8.30 11.98
CA PRO A 7 21.56 9.50 11.21
C PRO A 7 20.54 10.59 11.57
N GLN A 8 20.94 11.85 11.67
CA GLN A 8 20.19 12.92 12.37
C GLN A 8 18.73 13.11 11.88
N LEU A 9 17.77 12.41 12.49
CA LEU A 9 16.34 12.48 12.15
C LEU A 9 15.66 13.83 12.46
N THR A 10 16.36 14.75 13.09
CA THR A 10 15.89 16.11 13.41
C THR A 10 15.57 16.91 12.15
N ALA A 11 16.37 16.82 11.09
CA ALA A 11 16.11 17.54 9.83
C ALA A 11 14.98 16.92 9.00
N TYR A 12 14.66 15.64 9.23
CA TYR A 12 13.47 15.01 8.67
C TYR A 12 12.19 15.62 9.26
N ARG A 13 12.17 15.92 10.57
CA ARG A 13 11.00 16.53 11.24
C ARG A 13 10.71 17.93 10.69
N THR A 14 11.75 18.72 10.43
CA THR A 14 11.61 20.09 9.91
C THR A 14 11.13 20.10 8.45
N THR A 15 11.67 19.23 7.60
CA THR A 15 11.26 19.13 6.18
C THR A 15 9.81 18.67 6.01
N LEU A 16 9.33 17.73 6.83
CA LEU A 16 7.91 17.37 6.86
C LEU A 16 7.00 18.52 7.32
N ALA A 17 7.43 19.27 8.34
CA ALA A 17 6.67 20.41 8.83
C ALA A 17 6.58 21.52 7.77
N GLU A 18 7.67 21.80 7.05
CA GLU A 18 7.71 22.75 5.94
C GLU A 18 6.86 22.31 4.75
N ALA A 19 6.93 21.05 4.34
CA ALA A 19 6.08 20.49 3.31
C ALA A 19 4.59 20.58 3.70
N GLY A 20 4.28 20.30 4.97
CA GLY A 20 2.94 20.50 5.54
C GLY A 20 2.47 21.95 5.47
N LYS A 21 3.32 22.91 5.83
CA LYS A 21 3.03 24.35 5.75
C LYS A 21 2.78 24.82 4.31
N LYS A 22 3.62 24.43 3.35
CA LYS A 22 3.44 24.78 1.93
C LYS A 22 2.12 24.23 1.37
N LEU A 23 1.76 23.00 1.75
CA LEU A 23 0.47 22.39 1.37
C LEU A 23 -0.73 23.09 2.03
N PHE A 24 -0.59 23.55 3.28
CA PHE A 24 -1.63 24.33 3.96
C PHE A 24 -1.84 25.68 3.27
N LEU A 25 -0.76 26.41 2.99
CA LEU A 25 -0.84 27.71 2.32
C LEU A 25 -1.45 27.63 0.92
N SER A 26 -1.04 26.63 0.12
CA SER A 26 -1.65 26.36 -1.19
C SER A 26 -3.16 26.07 -1.09
N TRP A 27 -3.61 25.42 -0.01
CA TRP A 27 -5.04 25.16 0.21
C TRP A 27 -5.82 26.43 0.55
N VAL A 28 -5.27 27.29 1.40
CA VAL A 28 -5.87 28.58 1.74
C VAL A 28 -6.04 29.45 0.48
N LEU A 29 -4.97 29.59 -0.32
CA LEU A 29 -4.99 30.37 -1.55
C LEU A 29 -5.99 29.81 -2.59
N TYR A 30 -6.07 28.49 -2.72
CA TYR A 30 -7.02 27.86 -3.63
C TYR A 30 -8.48 28.07 -3.19
N SER A 31 -8.75 27.92 -1.89
CA SER A 31 -10.08 28.14 -1.31
C SER A 31 -10.53 29.58 -1.51
N LEU A 32 -9.61 30.53 -1.31
CA LEU A 32 -9.85 31.95 -1.56
C LEU A 32 -10.18 32.21 -3.04
N GLY A 33 -9.43 31.59 -3.97
CA GLY A 33 -9.69 31.70 -5.41
C GLY A 33 -11.08 31.21 -5.83
N ILE A 34 -11.56 30.11 -5.23
CA ILE A 34 -12.93 29.61 -5.48
C ILE A 34 -13.97 30.61 -4.98
N VAL A 35 -13.81 31.16 -3.77
CA VAL A 35 -14.76 32.14 -3.22
C VAL A 35 -14.83 33.37 -4.12
N VAL A 36 -13.68 33.88 -4.58
CA VAL A 36 -13.62 35.02 -5.52
C VAL A 36 -14.30 34.68 -6.85
N ALA A 37 -14.07 33.48 -7.40
CA ALA A 37 -14.71 33.04 -8.64
C ALA A 37 -16.25 32.90 -8.51
N VAL A 38 -16.73 32.42 -7.38
CA VAL A 38 -18.17 32.35 -7.06
C VAL A 38 -18.77 33.76 -6.99
N ILE A 39 -18.13 34.67 -6.27
CA ILE A 39 -18.59 36.06 -6.15
C ILE A 39 -18.63 36.73 -7.53
N LEU A 40 -17.55 36.64 -8.31
CA LEU A 40 -17.49 37.19 -9.67
C LEU A 40 -18.57 36.58 -10.58
N SER A 41 -18.82 35.27 -10.49
CA SER A 41 -19.85 34.60 -11.29
C SER A 41 -21.26 35.13 -11.04
N TYR A 42 -21.54 35.53 -9.80
CA TYR A 42 -22.84 36.05 -9.39
C TYR A 42 -23.12 37.42 -10.01
N TYR A 43 -22.08 38.25 -10.20
CA TYR A 43 -22.21 39.60 -10.75
C TYR A 43 -22.07 39.66 -12.29
N LEU A 44 -21.41 38.68 -12.92
CA LEU A 44 -21.05 38.74 -14.35
C LEU A 44 -21.97 37.89 -15.27
N ILE A 45 -22.76 36.96 -14.72
CA ILE A 45 -23.48 35.97 -15.53
C ILE A 45 -24.98 35.99 -15.20
N PRO A 46 -25.87 35.94 -16.22
CA PRO A 46 -27.31 35.89 -16.01
C PRO A 46 -27.74 34.70 -15.14
N VAL A 47 -28.74 34.94 -14.27
CA VAL A 47 -29.18 34.11 -13.14
C VAL A 47 -29.29 32.59 -13.39
N PRO A 48 -29.76 32.06 -14.54
CA PRO A 48 -29.81 30.61 -14.74
C PRO A 48 -28.43 29.97 -14.99
N ALA A 49 -27.45 30.71 -15.49
CA ALA A 49 -26.09 30.20 -15.75
C ALA A 49 -25.15 30.36 -14.55
N SER A 50 -25.40 31.32 -13.64
CA SER A 50 -24.63 31.47 -12.41
C SER A 50 -24.81 30.26 -11.47
N GLY A 51 -26.02 29.69 -11.38
CA GLY A 51 -26.28 28.50 -10.57
C GLY A 51 -25.47 27.26 -11.00
N ILE A 52 -25.32 27.03 -12.30
CA ILE A 52 -24.52 25.92 -12.84
C ILE A 52 -23.03 26.13 -12.56
N MET A 53 -22.53 27.36 -12.69
CA MET A 53 -21.13 27.66 -12.45
C MET A 53 -20.77 27.55 -10.96
N VAL A 54 -21.64 28.01 -10.06
CA VAL A 54 -21.48 27.83 -8.61
C VAL A 54 -21.50 26.34 -8.24
N ALA A 55 -22.40 25.53 -8.82
CA ALA A 55 -22.44 24.09 -8.58
C ALA A 55 -21.16 23.37 -9.06
N LEU A 56 -20.60 23.76 -10.21
CA LEU A 56 -19.34 23.22 -10.71
C LEU A 56 -18.14 23.62 -9.83
N LEU A 57 -18.10 24.87 -9.35
CA LEU A 57 -17.06 25.34 -8.44
C LEU A 57 -17.12 24.62 -7.09
N LEU A 58 -18.32 24.38 -6.55
CA LEU A 58 -18.50 23.57 -5.33
C LEU A 58 -18.11 22.11 -5.53
N LEU A 59 -18.43 21.52 -6.69
CA LEU A 59 -17.98 20.16 -7.04
C LEU A 59 -16.45 20.07 -7.14
N LEU A 60 -15.80 21.05 -7.78
CA LEU A 60 -14.34 21.17 -7.83
C LEU A 60 -13.75 21.34 -6.42
N ALA A 61 -14.35 22.19 -5.59
CA ALA A 61 -13.97 22.41 -4.20
C ALA A 61 -14.04 21.12 -3.35
N LEU A 62 -14.94 20.19 -3.67
CA LEU A 62 -15.07 18.89 -3.00
C LEU A 62 -14.14 17.81 -3.59
N PHE A 63 -13.95 17.80 -4.92
CA PHE A 63 -13.14 16.79 -5.61
C PHE A 63 -11.64 16.99 -5.38
N ILE A 64 -11.17 18.22 -5.31
CA ILE A 64 -9.73 18.54 -5.21
C ILE A 64 -9.14 18.13 -3.86
N PRO A 65 -9.78 18.38 -2.70
CA PRO A 65 -9.34 17.84 -1.42
C PRO A 65 -9.35 16.32 -1.39
N ALA A 66 -10.33 15.67 -2.04
CA ALA A 66 -10.41 14.22 -2.13
C ALA A 66 -9.26 13.62 -2.96
N ILE A 67 -8.94 14.21 -4.12
CA ILE A 67 -7.78 13.83 -4.95
C ILE A 67 -6.48 14.10 -4.19
N ARG A 68 -6.35 15.27 -3.55
CA ARG A 68 -5.15 15.66 -2.80
C ARG A 68 -4.94 14.74 -1.61
N ASN A 69 -5.94 14.47 -0.79
CA ASN A 69 -5.82 13.54 0.33
C ASN A 69 -5.47 12.12 -0.11
N ARG A 70 -5.86 11.74 -1.33
CA ARG A 70 -5.48 10.46 -1.93
C ARG A 70 -4.03 10.43 -2.45
N LEU A 71 -3.49 11.56 -2.92
CA LEU A 71 -2.12 11.67 -3.45
C LEU A 71 -1.08 12.14 -2.42
N ARG A 72 -1.51 12.81 -1.35
CA ARG A 72 -0.71 13.37 -0.26
C ARG A 72 0.23 12.36 0.41
N PRO A 73 -0.19 11.13 0.79
CA PRO A 73 0.69 10.24 1.55
C PRO A 73 1.92 9.84 0.75
N LEU A 74 1.78 9.57 -0.54
CA LEU A 74 2.90 9.19 -1.41
C LEU A 74 3.87 10.35 -1.64
N TRP A 75 3.36 11.55 -1.95
CA TRP A 75 4.23 12.70 -2.19
C TRP A 75 5.03 13.10 -0.94
N VAL A 76 4.37 13.14 0.21
CA VAL A 76 5.01 13.49 1.49
C VAL A 76 6.10 12.48 1.84
N GLN A 77 5.84 11.18 1.65
CA GLN A 77 6.85 10.14 1.85
C GLN A 77 8.07 10.26 0.93
N GLY A 78 7.86 10.55 -0.35
CA GLY A 78 8.95 10.70 -1.31
C GLY A 78 9.87 11.86 -0.95
N VAL A 79 9.30 13.01 -0.60
CA VAL A 79 10.07 14.17 -0.12
C VAL A 79 10.87 13.83 1.13
N ALA A 80 10.23 13.16 2.09
CA ALA A 80 10.85 12.85 3.36
C ALA A 80 11.99 11.81 3.22
N LYS A 81 11.79 10.77 2.41
CA LYS A 81 12.84 9.77 2.09
C LYS A 81 13.98 10.38 1.29
N ARG A 82 13.72 11.33 0.40
CA ARG A 82 14.76 12.05 -0.34
C ARG A 82 15.62 12.90 0.60
N ALA A 83 14.98 13.64 1.50
CA ALA A 83 15.68 14.44 2.51
C ALA A 83 16.52 13.56 3.45
N PHE A 84 15.93 12.44 3.93
CA PHE A 84 16.65 11.43 4.71
C PHE A 84 17.87 10.91 3.96
N ALA A 85 17.71 10.53 2.69
CA ALA A 85 18.82 10.00 1.92
C ALA A 85 19.95 11.02 1.74
N GLN A 86 19.60 12.27 1.40
CA GLN A 86 20.57 13.34 1.20
C GLN A 86 21.37 13.66 2.47
N GLN A 87 20.71 13.70 3.62
CA GLN A 87 21.37 14.00 4.90
C GLN A 87 22.37 12.92 5.32
N ASN A 88 22.11 11.68 4.90
CA ASN A 88 22.85 10.51 5.35
C ASN A 88 23.79 9.97 4.28
N SER A 89 24.05 10.76 3.22
CA SER A 89 24.88 10.38 2.07
C SER A 89 24.44 9.06 1.42
N MET A 90 23.13 8.79 1.42
CA MET A 90 22.51 7.62 0.83
C MET A 90 21.99 7.92 -0.57
N LEU A 91 21.91 6.90 -1.41
CA LEU A 91 21.38 7.02 -2.76
C LEU A 91 19.85 7.00 -2.72
N TYR A 92 19.21 8.01 -3.33
CA TYR A 92 17.77 8.04 -3.56
C TYR A 92 17.42 7.86 -5.04
N LEU A 93 16.47 6.97 -5.34
CA LEU A 93 15.91 6.77 -6.68
C LEU A 93 14.38 6.90 -6.64
N GLU A 94 13.81 7.63 -7.59
CA GLU A 94 12.35 7.82 -7.63
C GLU A 94 11.57 6.53 -7.82
N SER A 95 12.00 5.74 -8.80
CA SER A 95 11.40 4.44 -9.03
C SER A 95 12.32 3.52 -9.82
N SER A 96 12.09 2.22 -9.66
CA SER A 96 12.72 1.18 -10.47
C SER A 96 11.74 0.03 -10.66
N LYS A 97 11.88 -0.71 -11.76
CA LYS A 97 11.23 -2.01 -11.86
C LYS A 97 11.89 -2.97 -10.87
N PRO A 98 11.12 -3.78 -10.11
CA PRO A 98 11.72 -4.80 -9.28
C PRO A 98 12.56 -5.75 -10.14
N ASN A 99 13.78 -6.03 -9.69
CA ASN A 99 14.68 -6.97 -10.35
C ASN A 99 14.98 -8.11 -9.38
N TYR A 100 14.03 -9.03 -9.26
CA TYR A 100 14.18 -10.23 -8.44
C TYR A 100 14.82 -11.33 -9.29
N LYS A 101 15.89 -11.95 -8.77
CA LYS A 101 16.43 -13.16 -9.40
C LYS A 101 15.35 -14.23 -9.36
N LYS A 102 15.23 -15.05 -10.41
CA LYS A 102 14.18 -16.09 -10.55
C LYS A 102 14.02 -16.95 -9.29
N HIS A 103 15.14 -17.27 -8.65
CA HIS A 103 15.19 -18.05 -7.42
C HIS A 103 14.98 -17.19 -6.16
N PHE A 104 15.48 -15.95 -6.07
CA PHE A 104 15.32 -15.09 -4.88
C PHE A 104 14.14 -14.12 -5.01
N GLN A 105 12.92 -14.66 -5.07
CA GLN A 105 11.70 -13.87 -5.12
C GLN A 105 11.09 -13.72 -3.72
N PRO A 106 11.17 -12.52 -3.10
CA PRO A 106 10.53 -12.27 -1.81
C PRO A 106 9.00 -12.35 -1.93
N ALA A 107 8.29 -12.46 -0.81
CA ALA A 107 6.84 -12.57 -0.76
C ALA A 107 6.12 -11.46 -1.54
N VAL A 108 6.66 -10.24 -1.54
CA VAL A 108 6.11 -9.09 -2.29
C VAL A 108 6.09 -9.28 -3.81
N ALA A 109 7.01 -10.08 -4.36
CA ALA A 109 7.10 -10.37 -5.80
C ALA A 109 5.96 -11.27 -6.32
N LYS A 110 5.14 -11.83 -5.41
CA LYS A 110 4.06 -12.78 -5.73
C LYS A 110 2.67 -12.16 -5.56
N LEU A 111 2.57 -10.84 -5.34
CA LEU A 111 1.32 -10.21 -4.88
C LEU A 111 0.41 -9.70 -5.98
N GLY A 112 0.94 -9.44 -7.16
CA GLY A 112 0.11 -8.91 -8.25
C GLY A 112 0.89 -8.64 -9.52
N PHE A 113 0.42 -7.64 -10.26
CA PHE A 113 0.95 -7.27 -11.56
C PHE A 113 1.26 -5.77 -11.60
N PHE A 114 1.98 -5.34 -12.63
CA PHE A 114 2.41 -3.94 -12.81
C PHE A 114 3.19 -3.40 -11.61
N GLU A 115 4.13 -4.21 -11.13
CA GLU A 115 4.93 -3.88 -9.95
C GLU A 115 5.93 -2.75 -10.21
N ARG A 116 6.12 -1.91 -9.21
CA ARG A 116 7.11 -0.83 -9.22
C ARG A 116 7.60 -0.58 -7.80
N ASN A 117 8.91 -0.51 -7.63
CA ASN A 117 9.52 0.01 -6.41
C ASN A 117 9.65 1.52 -6.56
N GLU A 118 9.11 2.27 -5.61
CA GLU A 118 9.13 3.74 -5.59
C GLU A 118 9.86 4.24 -4.34
N GLN A 119 10.41 5.45 -4.44
CA GLN A 119 11.06 6.15 -3.32
C GLN A 119 12.13 5.29 -2.64
N ILE A 120 13.04 4.79 -3.48
CA ILE A 120 14.05 3.82 -3.09
C ILE A 120 15.19 4.57 -2.42
N VAL A 121 15.53 4.21 -1.19
CA VAL A 121 16.75 4.65 -0.52
C VAL A 121 17.69 3.46 -0.43
N LYS A 122 18.95 3.64 -0.80
CA LYS A 122 20.01 2.63 -0.66
C LYS A 122 21.19 3.21 0.09
N GLY A 123 21.79 2.41 0.94
CA GLY A 123 23.02 2.77 1.63
C GLY A 123 23.60 1.58 2.38
N GLU A 124 24.36 1.86 3.42
CA GLU A 124 24.91 0.84 4.31
C GLU A 124 24.45 1.09 5.73
N LEU A 125 24.10 0.01 6.41
CA LEU A 125 23.63 0.00 7.78
C LEU A 125 24.51 -0.98 8.55
N GLY A 126 25.48 -0.44 9.26
CA GLY A 126 26.44 -1.25 9.98
C GLY A 126 27.35 -2.12 9.12
N GLY A 127 27.75 -1.62 7.96
CA GLY A 127 28.54 -2.36 6.98
C GLY A 127 27.72 -3.37 6.16
N LEU A 128 26.42 -3.52 6.44
CA LEU A 128 25.52 -4.33 5.64
C LEU A 128 24.78 -3.45 4.63
N PRO A 129 24.81 -3.76 3.33
CA PRO A 129 24.04 -3.04 2.32
C PRO A 129 22.55 -3.10 2.64
N PHE A 130 21.89 -1.95 2.72
CA PHE A 130 20.47 -1.85 3.00
C PHE A 130 19.73 -1.12 1.88
N GLU A 131 18.46 -1.47 1.70
CA GLU A 131 17.55 -0.80 0.78
C GLU A 131 16.18 -0.69 1.42
N MET A 132 15.53 0.47 1.29
CA MET A 132 14.13 0.66 1.66
C MET A 132 13.35 1.27 0.51
N TYR A 133 12.10 0.84 0.31
CA TYR A 133 11.29 1.29 -0.82
C TYR A 133 9.80 1.03 -0.58
N ALA A 134 8.96 1.77 -1.30
CA ALA A 134 7.54 1.49 -1.41
C ALA A 134 7.32 0.53 -2.58
N HIS A 135 6.97 -0.72 -2.30
CA HIS A 135 6.60 -1.70 -3.31
C HIS A 135 5.13 -1.51 -3.71
N THR A 136 4.90 -1.11 -4.96
CA THR A 136 3.57 -0.80 -5.46
C THR A 136 3.15 -1.80 -6.51
N PHE A 137 1.92 -2.29 -6.42
CA PHE A 137 1.40 -3.31 -7.31
C PHE A 137 -0.10 -3.14 -7.51
N ARG A 138 -0.64 -3.80 -8.53
CA ARG A 138 -2.08 -3.89 -8.75
C ARG A 138 -2.55 -5.30 -8.44
N GLN A 139 -3.58 -5.37 -7.61
CA GLN A 139 -4.28 -6.60 -7.31
C GLN A 139 -5.72 -6.51 -7.79
N LEU A 140 -6.23 -7.63 -8.30
CA LEU A 140 -7.65 -7.80 -8.63
C LEU A 140 -8.39 -8.14 -7.34
N PHE A 141 -9.12 -7.17 -6.78
CA PHE A 141 -10.08 -7.41 -5.71
C PHE A 141 -11.45 -6.93 -6.17
N ALA A 142 -12.48 -7.79 -6.08
CA ALA A 142 -13.84 -7.46 -6.52
C ALA A 142 -13.91 -6.87 -7.96
N ARG A 143 -13.00 -7.30 -8.87
CA ARG A 143 -12.84 -6.78 -10.24
C ARG A 143 -12.55 -5.27 -10.35
N ARG A 144 -12.06 -4.64 -9.28
CA ARG A 144 -11.43 -3.33 -9.35
C ARG A 144 -9.92 -3.47 -9.16
N TYR A 145 -9.15 -2.84 -10.04
CA TYR A 145 -7.72 -2.68 -9.86
C TYR A 145 -7.49 -1.64 -8.76
N GLY A 146 -7.14 -2.10 -7.57
CA GLY A 146 -6.65 -1.23 -6.51
C GLY A 146 -5.13 -1.16 -6.59
N ARG A 147 -4.57 0.05 -6.65
CA ARG A 147 -3.15 0.24 -6.34
C ARG A 147 -2.95 -0.09 -4.87
N LYS A 148 -2.06 -1.03 -4.59
CA LYS A 148 -1.61 -1.39 -3.25
C LYS A 148 -0.16 -0.98 -3.10
N VAL A 149 0.23 -0.70 -1.85
CA VAL A 149 1.56 -0.26 -1.49
C VAL A 149 1.95 -1.01 -0.22
N ILE A 150 3.14 -1.61 -0.22
CA ILE A 150 3.79 -2.20 0.95
C ILE A 150 5.11 -1.47 1.13
N GLN A 151 5.43 -1.05 2.35
CA GLN A 151 6.76 -0.57 2.67
C GLN A 151 7.67 -1.76 2.91
N VAL A 152 8.80 -1.78 2.20
CA VAL A 152 9.80 -2.83 2.28
C VAL A 152 11.09 -2.22 2.80
N TYR A 153 11.65 -2.84 3.83
CA TYR A 153 13.00 -2.59 4.32
C TYR A 153 13.79 -3.86 4.12
N SER A 154 15.02 -3.76 3.62
CA SER A 154 15.84 -4.93 3.40
C SER A 154 17.30 -4.67 3.70
N VAL A 155 17.97 -5.71 4.19
CA VAL A 155 19.41 -5.71 4.43
C VAL A 155 20.01 -6.96 3.81
N LYS A 156 21.22 -6.84 3.26
CA LYS A 156 21.98 -7.97 2.73
C LYS A 156 22.80 -8.59 3.86
N LEU A 157 22.52 -9.86 4.15
CA LEU A 157 23.23 -10.67 5.12
C LEU A 157 24.49 -11.30 4.48
N PRO A 158 25.51 -11.66 5.28
CA PRO A 158 26.80 -12.15 4.76
C PRO A 158 26.76 -13.59 4.23
N LYS A 159 25.70 -14.36 4.52
CA LYS A 159 25.55 -15.77 4.14
C LYS A 159 24.18 -16.01 3.51
N GLU A 160 24.09 -17.04 2.67
CA GLU A 160 22.80 -17.54 2.19
C GLU A 160 22.09 -18.33 3.31
N LEU A 161 20.81 -18.03 3.53
CA LEU A 161 20.00 -18.57 4.62
C LEU A 161 18.76 -19.30 4.08
N PRO A 162 18.21 -20.26 4.85
CA PRO A 162 16.96 -20.92 4.50
C PRO A 162 15.83 -19.91 4.34
N HIS A 163 14.86 -20.23 3.46
CA HIS A 163 13.69 -19.38 3.29
C HIS A 163 12.81 -19.48 4.54
N ILE A 164 12.72 -18.39 5.28
CA ILE A 164 11.90 -18.28 6.50
C ILE A 164 10.99 -17.07 6.36
N PHE A 165 9.71 -17.25 6.62
CA PHE A 165 8.75 -16.17 6.72
C PHE A 165 8.14 -16.17 8.12
N MET A 166 8.22 -15.06 8.83
CA MET A 166 7.68 -14.87 10.17
C MET A 166 6.58 -13.82 10.09
N ARG A 167 5.33 -14.27 10.23
CA ARG A 167 4.16 -13.39 10.28
C ARG A 167 3.97 -12.88 11.69
N ASN A 168 3.94 -11.56 11.88
CA ASN A 168 3.62 -10.98 13.17
C ASN A 168 2.12 -11.19 13.49
N ARG A 169 1.81 -11.70 14.69
CA ARG A 169 0.44 -11.91 15.21
C ARG A 169 -0.11 -10.74 16.01
N GLN A 170 0.75 -9.85 16.49
CA GLN A 170 0.42 -8.66 17.28
C GLN A 170 0.15 -7.43 16.40
N ALA A 171 0.55 -7.47 15.13
CA ALA A 171 0.11 -6.50 14.13
C ALA A 171 -1.42 -6.63 13.95
N GLY A 172 -2.19 -5.83 14.71
CA GLY A 172 -3.63 -6.01 14.89
C GLY A 172 -4.48 -6.11 13.61
N SER A 173 -5.74 -6.51 13.75
CA SER A 173 -6.71 -6.87 12.68
C SER A 173 -6.97 -5.84 11.55
N LYS A 174 -6.41 -4.63 11.64
CA LYS A 174 -6.38 -3.66 10.52
C LYS A 174 -5.29 -4.00 9.48
N HIS A 175 -4.34 -4.88 9.81
CA HIS A 175 -3.44 -5.55 8.87
C HIS A 175 -4.19 -6.64 8.10
N LEU A 176 -5.07 -6.24 7.19
CA LEU A 176 -5.39 -7.06 6.02
C LEU A 176 -4.12 -7.13 5.17
N SER A 177 -3.14 -7.90 5.62
CA SER A 177 -1.82 -7.90 5.01
C SER A 177 -1.95 -8.36 3.58
N SER A 178 -1.44 -7.52 2.71
CA SER A 178 -1.49 -7.79 1.27
C SER A 178 -0.46 -8.85 0.87
N LEU A 179 0.35 -9.30 1.84
CA LEU A 179 1.28 -10.43 1.78
C LEU A 179 0.55 -11.77 1.61
N PRO A 180 1.24 -12.85 1.16
CA PRO A 180 0.62 -14.12 0.86
C PRO A 180 -0.04 -14.71 2.11
N ARG A 181 -1.37 -14.76 2.15
CA ARG A 181 -2.10 -15.16 3.36
C ARG A 181 -1.88 -16.63 3.73
N HIS A 182 -1.60 -17.49 2.76
CA HIS A 182 -1.51 -18.93 2.94
C HIS A 182 -0.22 -19.45 2.31
N PHE A 183 0.69 -19.89 3.18
CA PHE A 183 1.69 -20.91 2.83
C PHE A 183 1.04 -22.28 3.04
N ASP A 184 1.57 -23.33 2.42
CA ASP A 184 1.02 -24.67 2.66
C ASP A 184 1.20 -25.01 4.16
N ASP A 185 0.20 -25.66 4.77
CA ASP A 185 0.13 -25.87 6.24
C ASP A 185 1.32 -26.67 6.78
N ASP A 186 1.90 -27.49 5.92
CA ASP A 186 3.08 -28.30 6.17
C ASP A 186 4.40 -27.53 6.19
N GLN A 187 4.39 -26.27 5.77
CA GLN A 187 5.52 -25.34 5.86
C GLN A 187 5.49 -24.56 7.18
N ARG A 188 4.41 -24.67 7.97
CA ARG A 188 4.32 -24.03 9.27
C ARG A 188 5.15 -24.79 10.30
N VAL A 189 5.95 -24.05 11.06
CA VAL A 189 6.75 -24.58 12.16
C VAL A 189 6.35 -23.87 13.44
N SER A 190 6.13 -24.64 14.50
CA SER A 190 5.95 -24.12 15.86
C SER A 190 7.30 -24.12 16.57
N LEU A 191 7.65 -23.02 17.23
CA LEU A 191 8.88 -22.91 18.00
C LEU A 191 8.61 -23.09 19.50
N GLU A 192 9.66 -23.43 20.24
CA GLU A 192 9.59 -23.65 21.69
C GLU A 192 9.15 -22.39 22.46
N GLY A 193 8.60 -22.61 23.65
CA GLY A 193 8.13 -21.54 24.54
C GLY A 193 6.85 -20.88 24.04
N ASN A 194 6.75 -19.56 24.20
CA ASN A 194 5.57 -18.77 23.84
C ASN A 194 5.73 -17.99 22.52
N PHE A 195 6.76 -18.30 21.71
CA PHE A 195 7.09 -17.54 20.51
C PHE A 195 5.94 -17.49 19.50
N ASP A 196 5.17 -18.59 19.40
CA ASP A 196 3.99 -18.70 18.55
C ASP A 196 2.89 -17.68 18.90
N THR A 197 2.94 -17.04 20.07
CA THR A 197 2.04 -15.94 20.46
C THR A 197 2.38 -14.64 19.70
N PHE A 198 3.64 -14.46 19.34
CA PHE A 198 4.16 -13.26 18.68
C PHE A 198 4.28 -13.44 17.17
N PHE A 199 4.76 -14.60 16.71
CA PHE A 199 4.97 -14.88 15.29
C PHE A 199 4.38 -16.22 14.87
N THR A 200 3.89 -16.30 13.64
CA THR A 200 3.69 -17.59 12.95
C THR A 200 4.84 -17.80 11.98
N VAL A 201 5.59 -18.88 12.15
CA VAL A 201 6.80 -19.17 11.37
C VAL A 201 6.49 -20.15 10.25
N TYR A 202 7.01 -19.86 9.06
CA TYR A 202 6.95 -20.73 7.89
C TYR A 202 8.36 -20.94 7.35
N THR A 203 8.70 -22.18 7.02
CA THR A 203 9.92 -22.53 6.28
C THR A 203 9.66 -23.77 5.41
N HIS A 204 10.51 -23.99 4.40
CA HIS A 204 10.37 -25.17 3.58
C HIS A 204 10.64 -26.45 4.39
N ARG A 205 9.88 -27.54 4.16
CA ARG A 205 10.00 -28.79 4.94
C ARG A 205 11.43 -29.34 5.02
N ARG A 206 12.19 -29.22 3.93
CA ARG A 206 13.58 -29.68 3.83
C ARG A 206 14.59 -28.81 4.58
N THR A 207 14.19 -27.66 5.10
CA THR A 207 15.07 -26.69 5.77
C THR A 207 14.64 -26.39 7.20
N ILE A 208 13.76 -27.22 7.78
CA ILE A 208 13.24 -27.01 9.13
C ILE A 208 14.41 -27.01 10.13
N THR A 209 15.33 -27.96 10.04
CA THR A 209 16.46 -28.07 10.98
C THR A 209 17.37 -26.84 10.93
N GLU A 210 17.67 -26.34 9.73
CA GLU A 210 18.44 -25.12 9.50
C GLU A 210 17.72 -23.89 10.07
N ALA A 211 16.40 -23.80 9.85
CA ALA A 211 15.57 -22.72 10.35
C ALA A 211 15.48 -22.73 11.88
N LEU A 212 15.27 -23.88 12.51
CA LEU A 212 15.25 -24.04 13.97
C LEU A 212 16.61 -23.67 14.58
N SER A 213 17.71 -24.11 13.96
CA SER A 213 19.05 -23.74 14.40
C SER A 213 19.31 -22.24 14.25
N LEU A 214 18.81 -21.62 13.18
CA LEU A 214 18.94 -20.18 12.99
C LEU A 214 18.11 -19.40 14.02
N LEU A 215 16.89 -19.84 14.30
CA LEU A 215 15.96 -19.25 15.27
C LEU A 215 16.23 -19.75 16.69
N SER A 216 17.49 -19.61 17.14
CA SER A 216 17.87 -19.97 18.52
C SER A 216 17.11 -19.14 19.56
N PRO A 217 16.98 -19.60 20.81
CA PRO A 217 16.27 -18.86 21.87
C PRO A 217 16.62 -17.37 21.98
N ASN A 218 17.92 -17.02 21.89
CA ASN A 218 18.36 -15.62 21.94
C ASN A 218 17.85 -14.78 20.74
N VAL A 219 17.74 -15.38 19.55
CA VAL A 219 17.19 -14.72 18.36
C VAL A 219 15.69 -14.52 18.55
N MET A 220 14.98 -15.56 18.99
CA MET A 220 13.54 -15.48 19.30
C MET A 220 13.25 -14.38 20.31
N GLU A 221 14.00 -14.32 21.40
CA GLU A 221 13.83 -13.30 22.43
C GLU A 221 14.12 -11.90 21.89
N ALA A 222 15.18 -11.72 21.10
CA ALA A 222 15.50 -10.43 20.49
C ALA A 222 14.41 -9.97 19.50
N LEU A 223 13.82 -10.89 18.72
CA LEU A 223 12.69 -10.60 17.84
C LEU A 223 11.43 -10.17 18.62
N VAL A 224 11.17 -10.79 19.76
CA VAL A 224 10.06 -10.42 20.66
C VAL A 224 10.34 -9.06 21.32
N ARG A 225 11.54 -8.86 21.88
CA ARG A 225 11.94 -7.62 22.55
C ARG A 225 11.98 -6.41 21.62
N SER A 226 12.36 -6.62 20.36
CA SER A 226 12.32 -5.56 19.35
C SER A 226 10.90 -5.15 18.96
N ASN A 227 9.87 -5.87 19.45
CA ASN A 227 8.45 -5.59 19.25
C ASN A 227 8.11 -5.24 17.79
N THR A 228 8.71 -6.00 16.86
CA THR A 228 8.71 -5.60 15.46
C THR A 228 7.29 -5.60 14.92
N LYS A 229 6.73 -4.44 14.57
CA LYS A 229 5.41 -4.30 13.92
C LYS A 229 5.38 -4.82 12.47
N PHE A 230 6.35 -5.64 12.10
CA PHE A 230 6.66 -6.02 10.74
C PHE A 230 6.54 -7.53 10.58
N ASP A 231 6.05 -7.96 9.43
CA ASP A 231 6.33 -9.31 8.96
C ASP A 231 7.81 -9.37 8.53
N ILE A 232 8.48 -10.46 8.87
CA ILE A 232 9.90 -10.65 8.59
C ILE A 232 10.06 -11.78 7.57
N GLU A 233 10.89 -11.59 6.56
CA GLU A 233 11.24 -12.66 5.61
C GLU A 233 12.75 -12.72 5.42
N ILE A 234 13.29 -13.94 5.47
CA ILE A 234 14.67 -14.24 5.13
C ILE A 234 14.62 -15.10 3.88
N ILE A 235 15.28 -14.65 2.80
CA ILE A 235 15.38 -15.41 1.55
C ILE A 235 16.73 -15.15 0.92
N GLY A 236 17.48 -16.23 0.71
CA GLY A 236 18.84 -16.14 0.19
C GLY A 236 19.74 -15.35 1.13
N THR A 237 20.39 -14.30 0.62
CA THR A 237 21.26 -13.42 1.39
C THR A 237 20.55 -12.15 1.87
N ARG A 238 19.22 -12.13 1.93
CA ARG A 238 18.47 -10.91 2.28
C ARG A 238 17.47 -11.17 3.39
N LEU A 239 17.41 -10.21 4.31
CA LEU A 239 16.37 -10.08 5.30
C LEU A 239 15.48 -8.91 4.92
N TYR A 240 14.18 -9.11 5.02
CA TYR A 240 13.14 -8.15 4.68
C TYR A 240 12.24 -7.91 5.89
N LEU A 241 11.83 -6.66 6.07
CA LEU A 241 10.72 -6.27 6.94
C LEU A 241 9.61 -5.64 6.09
N TYR A 242 8.37 -6.02 6.35
CA TYR A 242 7.20 -5.55 5.62
C TYR A 242 6.22 -4.80 6.52
N SER A 243 5.69 -3.69 6.00
CA SER A 243 4.57 -2.96 6.62
C SER A 243 3.53 -2.58 5.57
N ASP A 244 2.25 -2.89 5.84
CA ASP A 244 1.12 -2.48 4.99
C ASP A 244 0.75 -1.00 5.15
N ASN A 245 1.36 -0.29 6.10
CA ASN A 245 1.05 1.10 6.36
C ASN A 245 1.98 2.04 5.58
N TYR A 246 1.42 3.16 5.16
CA TYR A 246 2.21 4.32 4.79
C TYR A 246 2.90 4.83 6.06
N LEU A 247 4.21 4.61 6.21
CA LEU A 247 4.99 5.31 7.24
C LEU A 247 5.08 6.76 6.80
N THR A 248 4.18 7.60 7.29
CA THR A 248 4.00 8.99 6.85
C THR A 248 4.79 9.96 7.71
N THR A 249 5.31 9.50 8.85
CA THR A 249 6.02 10.34 9.82
C THR A 249 7.48 9.96 9.96
N ALA A 250 8.24 10.85 10.61
CA ALA A 250 9.67 10.66 10.92
C ALA A 250 9.90 9.54 11.88
N HIS A 251 9.06 9.55 12.89
CA HIS A 251 9.08 8.62 13.98
C HIS A 251 8.82 7.20 13.48
N GLU A 252 7.83 7.02 12.61
CA GLU A 252 7.53 5.71 12.02
C GLU A 252 8.70 5.17 11.19
N LEU A 253 9.35 6.03 10.40
CA LEU A 253 10.52 5.64 9.62
C LEU A 253 11.72 5.29 10.51
N ASP A 254 11.99 6.10 11.54
CA ASP A 254 13.01 5.84 12.55
C ASP A 254 12.80 4.50 13.25
N GLU A 255 11.59 4.27 13.75
CA GLU A 255 11.20 3.03 14.42
C GLU A 255 11.40 1.81 13.51
N ALA A 256 11.06 1.93 12.22
CA ALA A 256 11.28 0.88 11.23
C ALA A 256 12.77 0.59 10.99
N LEU A 257 13.60 1.63 10.86
CA LEU A 257 15.04 1.48 10.67
C LEU A 257 15.71 0.90 11.91
N ARG A 258 15.37 1.36 13.12
CA ARG A 258 15.86 0.78 14.39
C ARG A 258 15.49 -0.69 14.51
N SER A 259 14.26 -1.03 14.14
CA SER A 259 13.80 -2.43 14.11
C SER A 259 14.65 -3.26 13.14
N LEU A 260 14.92 -2.74 11.93
CA LEU A 260 15.78 -3.41 10.96
C LEU A 260 17.20 -3.63 11.50
N ILE A 261 17.81 -2.60 12.11
CA ILE A 261 19.14 -2.69 12.71
C ILE A 261 19.17 -3.81 13.75
N ASN A 262 18.27 -3.73 14.74
CA ASN A 262 18.25 -4.68 15.85
C ASN A 262 18.07 -6.12 15.36
N VAL A 263 17.17 -6.33 14.39
CA VAL A 263 16.96 -7.65 13.78
C VAL A 263 18.20 -8.10 13.01
N ALA A 264 18.79 -7.23 12.18
CA ALA A 264 19.97 -7.55 11.39
C ALA A 264 21.17 -7.92 12.27
N GLU A 265 21.44 -7.13 13.30
CA GLU A 265 22.52 -7.38 14.28
C GLU A 265 22.31 -8.71 15.02
N THR A 266 21.08 -9.00 15.41
CA THR A 266 20.71 -10.27 16.06
C THR A 266 21.09 -11.46 15.16
N PHE A 267 20.72 -11.40 13.88
CA PHE A 267 21.07 -12.46 12.93
C PHE A 267 22.57 -12.48 12.63
N GLU A 268 23.22 -11.35 12.45
CA GLU A 268 24.67 -11.29 12.22
C GLU A 268 25.45 -11.94 13.38
N HIS A 269 25.06 -11.64 14.62
CA HIS A 269 25.64 -12.28 15.80
C HIS A 269 25.42 -13.80 15.78
N ARG A 270 24.20 -14.26 15.47
CA ARG A 270 23.91 -15.69 15.34
C ARG A 270 24.76 -16.36 14.25
N LEU A 271 24.94 -15.68 13.13
CA LEU A 271 25.66 -16.18 11.95
C LEU A 271 27.14 -16.48 12.18
N LYS A 272 27.75 -15.90 13.24
CA LYS A 272 29.13 -16.22 13.66
C LYS A 272 29.30 -17.66 14.15
N SER A 273 28.26 -18.20 14.80
CA SER A 273 28.25 -19.55 15.35
C SER A 273 27.48 -20.57 14.50
N TRP A 274 26.72 -20.09 13.50
CA TRP A 274 25.88 -20.94 12.65
C TRP A 274 26.72 -21.65 11.57
N ARG A 275 26.68 -22.99 11.59
CA ARG A 275 27.60 -23.88 10.86
C ARG A 275 27.02 -24.57 9.62
N PHE A 276 25.76 -24.35 9.30
CA PHE A 276 25.18 -24.93 8.08
C PHE A 276 25.82 -24.28 6.84
N VAL A 277 26.35 -25.13 5.96
CA VAL A 277 27.00 -24.73 4.71
C VAL A 277 26.25 -25.40 3.58
N LEU A 278 25.74 -24.60 2.65
CA LEU A 278 25.21 -25.12 1.39
C LEU A 278 26.38 -25.62 0.53
N PRO A 279 26.25 -26.79 -0.12
CA PRO A 279 27.17 -27.18 -1.19
C PRO A 279 27.23 -26.11 -2.30
N ASN A 280 28.38 -25.96 -2.96
CA ASN A 280 28.54 -25.02 -4.07
C ASN A 280 27.42 -25.20 -5.12
N ASN A 281 26.92 -24.10 -5.66
CA ASN A 281 25.82 -24.03 -6.65
C ASN A 281 24.46 -24.57 -6.19
N GLN A 282 24.26 -24.84 -4.90
CA GLN A 282 22.93 -25.11 -4.35
C GLN A 282 22.31 -23.88 -3.70
N HIS A 283 20.99 -23.81 -3.77
CA HIS A 283 20.19 -22.80 -3.09
C HIS A 283 19.19 -23.50 -2.17
N TYR A 284 18.87 -22.84 -1.06
CA TYR A 284 17.79 -23.34 -0.21
C TYR A 284 16.46 -23.36 -0.98
N PRO A 285 15.62 -24.39 -0.78
CA PRO A 285 14.30 -24.44 -1.37
C PRO A 285 13.40 -23.30 -0.84
N TYR A 286 12.46 -22.88 -1.68
CA TYR A 286 11.61 -21.73 -1.42
C TYR A 286 10.24 -22.13 -0.87
N LEU A 287 9.65 -21.22 -0.09
CA LEU A 287 8.27 -21.33 0.36
C LEU A 287 7.30 -21.35 -0.82
N VAL A 288 6.31 -22.24 -0.71
CA VAL A 288 5.21 -22.37 -1.65
C VAL A 288 4.07 -21.53 -1.07
N SER A 289 3.65 -20.52 -1.80
CA SER A 289 2.60 -19.63 -1.35
C SER A 289 1.53 -19.50 -2.41
N ARG A 290 0.27 -19.47 -1.95
CA ARG A 290 -0.86 -19.19 -2.83
C ARG A 290 -1.19 -17.71 -2.72
N PRO A 291 -1.27 -16.97 -3.84
CA PRO A 291 -1.75 -15.60 -3.79
C PRO A 291 -3.14 -15.60 -3.17
N GLY A 292 -3.32 -14.82 -2.11
CA GLY A 292 -4.60 -14.74 -1.40
C GLY A 292 -5.61 -13.99 -2.27
N PHE A 293 -6.25 -14.67 -3.22
CA PHE A 293 -7.39 -14.12 -3.95
C PHE A 293 -8.47 -13.77 -2.93
N GLY A 294 -8.64 -12.47 -2.68
CA GLY A 294 -9.74 -12.01 -1.85
C GLY A 294 -11.04 -12.45 -2.52
N THR A 295 -11.86 -13.19 -1.79
CA THR A 295 -13.24 -13.50 -2.16
C THR A 295 -13.89 -12.23 -2.71
N VAL A 296 -14.23 -12.29 -4.00
CA VAL A 296 -14.80 -11.18 -4.75
C VAL A 296 -16.14 -10.84 -4.09
N ALA A 297 -16.17 -9.80 -3.26
CA ALA A 297 -17.41 -9.23 -2.75
C ALA A 297 -18.17 -8.60 -3.93
N LEU A 298 -18.90 -9.44 -4.67
CA LEU A 298 -19.67 -9.11 -5.86
C LEU A 298 -20.85 -8.17 -5.56
N GLY A 299 -21.21 -7.96 -4.28
CA GLY A 299 -22.43 -7.24 -3.89
C GLY A 299 -22.31 -5.71 -3.73
N HIS A 300 -21.20 -5.20 -3.21
CA HIS A 300 -21.19 -3.82 -2.68
C HIS A 300 -21.03 -2.72 -3.74
N THR A 301 -20.37 -2.98 -4.87
CA THR A 301 -20.08 -1.95 -5.88
C THR A 301 -21.27 -1.61 -6.77
N TYR A 302 -22.18 -2.56 -6.98
CA TYR A 302 -23.41 -2.32 -7.75
C TYR A 302 -24.46 -1.57 -6.92
N PHE A 303 -24.47 -1.76 -5.60
CA PHE A 303 -25.40 -1.11 -4.68
C PHE A 303 -25.18 0.42 -4.63
N ASN A 304 -23.92 0.88 -4.59
CA ASN A 304 -23.63 2.32 -4.55
C ASN A 304 -23.95 3.06 -5.87
N GLN A 305 -23.90 2.38 -7.02
CA GLN A 305 -24.28 2.97 -8.30
C GLN A 305 -25.79 3.11 -8.44
N ALA A 306 -26.55 2.13 -7.95
CA ALA A 306 -28.01 2.19 -7.91
C ALA A 306 -28.51 3.33 -7.00
N TRP A 307 -27.89 3.53 -5.83
CA TRP A 307 -28.25 4.63 -4.92
C TRP A 307 -27.98 6.03 -5.50
N LEU A 308 -26.86 6.23 -6.21
CA LEU A 308 -26.60 7.50 -6.90
C LEU A 308 -27.62 7.79 -8.00
N LEU A 309 -28.10 6.75 -8.70
CA LEU A 309 -29.16 6.88 -9.70
C LEU A 309 -30.52 7.20 -9.07
N ILE A 310 -30.84 6.57 -7.94
CA ILE A 310 -32.06 6.89 -7.18
C ILE A 310 -32.01 8.34 -6.69
N ILE A 311 -30.92 8.77 -6.06
CA ILE A 311 -30.73 10.14 -5.57
C ILE A 311 -30.85 11.15 -6.73
N TRP A 312 -30.23 10.86 -7.88
CA TRP A 312 -30.32 11.72 -9.06
C TRP A 312 -31.75 11.80 -9.61
N TYR A 313 -32.46 10.68 -9.70
CA TYR A 313 -33.87 10.65 -10.13
C TYR A 313 -34.78 11.40 -9.15
N THR A 314 -34.57 11.28 -7.84
CA THR A 314 -35.35 12.00 -6.82
C THR A 314 -35.09 13.51 -6.88
N LEU A 315 -33.83 13.95 -7.06
CA LEU A 315 -33.48 15.37 -7.25
C LEU A 315 -34.07 15.95 -8.54
N TYR A 316 -34.01 15.19 -9.64
CA TYR A 316 -34.61 15.57 -10.92
C TYR A 316 -36.14 15.67 -10.82
N SER A 317 -36.77 14.76 -10.07
CA SER A 317 -38.21 14.77 -9.80
C SER A 317 -38.65 15.91 -8.89
N ALA A 318 -37.80 16.33 -7.94
CA ALA A 318 -38.08 17.50 -7.10
C ALA A 318 -38.00 18.81 -7.91
N LEU A 319 -37.08 18.90 -8.87
CA LEU A 319 -36.98 20.02 -9.83
C LEU A 319 -38.17 20.13 -10.80
N LYS A 320 -38.95 19.05 -11.00
CA LYS A 320 -40.19 19.06 -11.81
C LYS A 320 -41.31 19.88 -11.17
N ILE A 321 -41.32 20.05 -9.85
CA ILE A 321 -42.47 20.62 -9.11
C ILE A 321 -42.54 22.16 -9.22
N THR A 322 -41.47 22.83 -9.66
CA THR A 322 -41.36 24.29 -9.58
C THR A 322 -41.39 25.06 -10.91
N ALA A 323 -41.60 24.41 -12.07
CA ALA A 323 -41.38 25.07 -13.37
C ALA A 323 -42.55 25.02 -14.36
N LYS A 324 -42.80 26.19 -14.99
CA LYS A 324 -43.88 26.56 -15.93
C LYS A 324 -44.37 25.44 -16.89
N PRO A 325 -45.69 25.36 -17.16
CA PRO A 325 -46.34 24.31 -17.95
C PRO A 325 -45.98 24.32 -19.45
N GLU A 326 -45.51 25.44 -19.98
CA GLU A 326 -45.21 25.63 -21.41
C GLU A 326 -44.06 24.73 -21.93
N LEU A 327 -43.21 24.23 -21.03
CA LEU A 327 -42.05 23.40 -21.38
C LEU A 327 -42.34 21.88 -21.33
N TRP A 328 -43.59 21.47 -21.15
CA TRP A 328 -43.98 20.07 -20.97
C TRP A 328 -43.54 19.13 -22.12
N PRO A 329 -43.68 19.47 -23.41
CA PRO A 329 -43.34 18.55 -24.49
C PRO A 329 -41.84 18.22 -24.56
N VAL A 330 -40.98 19.23 -24.36
CA VAL A 330 -39.51 19.06 -24.33
C VAL A 330 -39.09 18.24 -23.10
N LYS A 331 -39.76 18.42 -21.96
CA LYS A 331 -39.52 17.65 -20.73
C LYS A 331 -39.89 16.18 -20.91
N VAL A 332 -41.01 15.87 -21.56
CA VAL A 332 -41.41 14.48 -21.86
C VAL A 332 -40.40 13.81 -22.79
N GLY A 333 -39.93 14.53 -23.82
CA GLY A 333 -38.89 14.03 -24.71
C GLY A 333 -37.57 13.70 -23.99
N LEU A 334 -37.12 14.56 -23.07
CA LEU A 334 -35.91 14.31 -22.27
C LEU A 334 -36.07 13.13 -21.32
N VAL A 335 -37.23 12.95 -20.68
CA VAL A 335 -37.49 11.81 -19.80
C VAL A 335 -37.41 10.50 -20.59
N ILE A 336 -38.10 10.42 -21.72
CA ILE A 336 -38.08 9.24 -22.59
C ILE A 336 -36.64 8.94 -23.06
N PHE A 337 -35.89 9.99 -23.43
CA PHE A 337 -34.49 9.85 -23.83
C PHE A 337 -33.60 9.30 -22.71
N PHE A 338 -33.72 9.82 -21.49
CA PHE A 338 -32.92 9.35 -20.35
C PHE A 338 -33.34 7.95 -19.87
N ASP A 339 -34.63 7.60 -19.93
CA ASP A 339 -35.10 6.25 -19.64
C ASP A 339 -34.57 5.23 -20.66
N ALA A 340 -34.60 5.57 -21.95
CA ALA A 340 -34.02 4.75 -23.00
C ALA A 340 -32.49 4.59 -22.85
N LEU A 341 -31.79 5.67 -22.51
CA LEU A 341 -30.35 5.66 -22.22
C LEU A 341 -30.05 4.76 -21.01
N MET A 342 -30.86 4.85 -19.94
CA MET A 342 -30.72 4.04 -18.73
C MET A 342 -30.94 2.56 -19.03
N ILE A 343 -32.01 2.20 -19.76
CA ILE A 343 -32.26 0.81 -20.19
C ILE A 343 -31.07 0.29 -21.00
N THR A 344 -30.51 1.10 -21.89
CA THR A 344 -29.33 0.74 -22.69
C THR A 344 -28.10 0.48 -21.80
N VAL A 345 -27.84 1.35 -20.83
CA VAL A 345 -26.74 1.17 -19.85
C VAL A 345 -26.95 -0.11 -19.04
N LEU A 346 -28.16 -0.37 -18.54
CA LEU A 346 -28.48 -1.58 -17.79
C LEU A 346 -28.31 -2.85 -18.64
N LEU A 347 -28.69 -2.82 -19.92
CA LEU A 347 -28.47 -3.93 -20.85
C LEU A 347 -26.99 -4.17 -21.13
N VAL A 348 -26.19 -3.12 -21.30
CA VAL A 348 -24.72 -3.22 -21.46
C VAL A 348 -24.08 -3.79 -20.18
N LEU A 349 -24.50 -3.34 -19.00
CA LEU A 349 -24.02 -3.86 -17.72
C LEU A 349 -24.42 -5.33 -17.52
N ARG A 350 -25.66 -5.71 -17.87
CA ARG A 350 -26.14 -7.10 -17.83
C ARG A 350 -25.35 -8.00 -18.78
N ARG A 351 -25.07 -7.55 -20.00
CA ARG A 351 -24.26 -8.28 -20.98
C ARG A 351 -22.82 -8.47 -20.48
N ARG A 352 -22.21 -7.43 -19.92
CA ARG A 352 -20.87 -7.52 -19.30
C ARG A 352 -20.86 -8.45 -18.09
N TYR A 353 -21.91 -8.45 -17.27
CA TYR A 353 -22.06 -9.37 -16.15
C TYR A 353 -22.12 -10.84 -16.63
N GLN A 354 -22.89 -11.14 -17.68
CA GLN A 354 -22.98 -12.49 -18.24
C GLN A 354 -21.66 -12.98 -18.85
N LEU A 355 -20.96 -12.12 -19.60
CA LEU A 355 -19.62 -12.43 -20.14
C LEU A 355 -18.61 -12.72 -19.02
N SER A 356 -18.75 -12.02 -17.90
CA SER A 356 -17.87 -12.22 -16.75
C SER A 356 -18.10 -13.54 -16.01
N LYS A 357 -19.29 -14.15 -16.10
CA LYS A 357 -19.56 -15.49 -15.53
C LYS A 357 -18.91 -16.58 -16.38
N ARG A 358 -18.86 -16.41 -17.71
CA ARG A 358 -18.23 -17.39 -18.63
C ARG A 358 -16.71 -17.49 -18.47
N ASN A 359 -16.02 -16.41 -18.09
CA ASN A 359 -14.56 -16.40 -17.95
C ASN A 359 -14.03 -16.88 -16.57
N VAL A 360 -14.91 -17.24 -15.64
CA VAL A 360 -14.53 -17.78 -14.31
C VAL A 360 -14.56 -19.32 -14.29
N GLY A 361 -15.06 -19.95 -15.35
CA GLY A 361 -15.14 -21.42 -15.49
C GLY A 361 -14.10 -22.04 -16.42
N ARG A 362 -12.99 -21.36 -16.72
CA ARG A 362 -11.86 -21.91 -17.47
C ARG A 362 -10.56 -21.74 -16.70
#